data_AF-A0A4P9WWG8-F1
#
_entry.id   AF-A0A4P9WWG8-F1
#
_cell.length_a   1.000
_cell.length_b   1.000
_cell.length_c   1.000
_cell.angle_alpha   90.00
_cell.angle_beta   90.00
_cell.angle_gamma   90.00
#
_symmetry.space_group_name_H-M   'P 1'
#
loop_
_entity.id
_entity.type
_entity.pdbx_description
1 polymer ?
#
loop_
_entity_poly.entity_id
_entity_poly.type
_entity_poly.pdbx_seq_one_letter_code
_entity_poly.pdbx_strand_id
1 'polypeptide(L)' 'PVRKVVLALYPETTCFYRASVAGVVEPGAAPTTATAAAGSADAGGERRYVLQFEDDNGIEHLVSPSLILDPPANWGVKTR' A
#
# COMPACT_ATOMS: atom_id res chain seq x y z
N PRO A 1 -13.50 -6.97 9.47
CA PRO A 1 -12.15 -7.49 9.08
C PRO A 1 -11.06 -6.47 9.41
N VAL A 2 -10.08 -6.84 10.23
CA VAL A 2 -8.96 -5.97 10.59
C VAL A 2 -8.03 -5.86 9.37
N ARG A 3 -7.92 -4.67 8.77
CA ARG A 3 -6.99 -4.43 7.66
C ARG A 3 -5.55 -4.44 8.20
N LYS A 4 -4.63 -5.17 7.55
CA LYS A 4 -3.21 -5.18 7.93
C LYS A 4 -2.65 -3.76 7.75
N VAL A 5 -1.97 -3.24 8.77
CA VAL A 5 -1.28 -1.95 8.73
C VAL A 5 0.15 -2.18 8.25
N VAL A 6 0.61 -1.33 7.33
CA VAL A 6 1.95 -1.37 6.75
C VAL A 6 2.52 0.04 6.64
N LEU A 7 3.81 0.14 6.34
CA LEU A 7 4.43 1.36 5.84
C LEU A 7 4.60 1.22 4.33
N ALA A 8 4.19 2.22 3.56
CA ALA A 8 4.30 2.20 2.11
C ALA A 8 4.82 3.54 1.58
N LEU A 9 5.58 3.50 0.49
CA LEU A 9 6.08 4.71 -0.17
C LEU A 9 4.91 5.48 -0.79
N TYR A 10 4.72 6.74 -0.41
CA TYR A 10 3.64 7.56 -0.98
C TYR A 10 4.03 8.09 -2.38
N PRO A 11 3.10 8.17 -3.34
CA PRO A 11 3.38 8.60 -4.71
C PRO A 11 4.16 9.90 -4.78
N GLU A 12 5.10 10.00 -5.73
CA GLU A 12 5.94 11.19 -5.96
C GLU A 12 6.75 11.66 -4.73
N THR A 13 6.95 10.79 -3.74
CA THR A 13 7.77 11.08 -2.57
C THR A 13 8.83 10.00 -2.34
N THR A 14 9.80 10.31 -1.49
CA THR A 14 10.80 9.37 -0.97
C THR A 14 10.50 8.93 0.46
N CYS A 15 9.26 9.12 0.94
CA CYS A 15 8.87 8.91 2.32
C CYS A 15 7.86 7.76 2.47
N PHE A 16 8.08 6.91 3.47
CA PHE A 16 7.15 5.84 3.82
C PHE A 16 6.12 6.35 4.83
N TYR A 17 4.84 6.16 4.51
CA TYR A 17 3.71 6.55 5.35
C TYR A 17 2.89 5.34 5.74
N ARG A 18 2.09 5.52 6.79
CA ARG A 18 1.20 4.48 7.28
C ARG A 18 0.04 4.27 6.30
N ALA A 19 -0.20 3.02 5.95
CA ALA A 19 -1.30 2.62 5.09
C ALA A 19 -1.95 1.33 5.60
N SER A 20 -3.21 1.13 5.21
CA SER A 20 -3.94 -0.11 5.43
C SER A 20 -4.06 -0.89 4.13
N VAL A 21 -3.86 -2.21 4.19
CA VAL A 21 -4.06 -3.09 3.05
C VAL A 21 -5.57 -3.28 2.84
N ALA A 22 -6.07 -2.76 1.72
CA ALA A 22 -7.45 -2.91 1.29
C ALA A 22 -7.65 -4.16 0.43
N GLY A 23 -6.63 -4.57 -0.34
CA GLY A 23 -6.69 -5.74 -1.21
C GLY A 23 -5.37 -6.11 -1.86
N VAL A 24 -5.39 -7.19 -2.63
CA VAL A 24 -4.27 -7.69 -3.43
C VAL A 24 -4.75 -7.91 -4.86
N VAL A 25 -3.97 -7.46 -5.84
CA VAL A 25 -4.20 -7.68 -7.26
C VAL A 25 -3.19 -8.70 -7.75
N GLU A 26 -3.66 -9.86 -8.19
CA GLU A 26 -2.82 -10.91 -8.74
C GLU A 26 -2.37 -10.57 -10.18
N PRO A 27 -1.23 -11.11 -10.63
CA PRO A 27 -0.81 -11.00 -12.02
C PRO A 27 -1.89 -11.49 -12.99
N GLY A 28 -2.18 -10.70 -14.03
CA GLY A 28 -3.20 -11.05 -15.03
C GLY A 28 -4.66 -10.86 -14.57
N ALA A 29 -4.89 -10.34 -13.36
CA ALA A 29 -6.22 -9.94 -12.92
C ALA A 29 -6.75 -8.74 -13.72
N ALA A 30 -8.08 -8.58 -13.72
CA ALA A 30 -8.75 -7.45 -14.36
C ALA A 30 -8.22 -6.10 -13.80
N PRO A 31 -8.29 -5.02 -14.61
CA PRO A 31 -7.84 -3.70 -14.17
C PRO A 31 -8.58 -3.27 -12.90
N THR A 32 -7.81 -2.74 -11.95
CA THR A 32 -8.29 -2.16 -10.70
C THR A 32 -8.64 -0.68 -10.88
N THR A 33 -9.60 -0.19 -10.09
CA THR A 33 -9.92 1.25 -10.00
C THR A 33 -8.95 2.02 -9.10
N ALA A 34 -8.01 1.34 -8.44
CA ALA A 34 -6.98 1.96 -7.62
C ALA A 34 -6.06 2.84 -8.49
N THR A 35 -5.70 3.99 -7.94
CA THR A 35 -4.79 4.93 -8.57
C THR A 35 -3.38 4.32 -8.61
N ALA A 36 -2.75 4.38 -9.78
CA ALA A 36 -1.37 3.96 -9.97
C ALA A 36 -0.46 4.80 -9.05
N ALA A 37 0.31 4.14 -8.19
CA ALA A 37 1.13 4.76 -7.16
C ALA A 37 2.62 4.41 -7.32
N ALA A 38 3.44 4.67 -6.30
CA ALA A 38 4.87 4.43 -6.37
C ALA A 38 5.18 2.97 -6.81
N GLY A 39 6.06 2.83 -7.80
CA GLY A 39 6.45 1.53 -8.36
C GLY A 39 5.35 0.76 -9.09
N SER A 40 4.23 1.41 -9.46
CA SER A 40 3.16 0.75 -10.22
C SER A 40 3.47 0.59 -11.71
N ALA A 41 4.42 1.39 -12.23
CA ALA A 41 4.89 1.32 -13.61
C ALA A 41 5.54 -0.04 -13.88
N ASP A 42 4.95 -0.82 -14.79
CA ASP A 42 5.54 -2.02 -15.41
C ASP A 42 5.91 -3.24 -14.56
N ALA A 43 5.11 -3.56 -13.54
CA ALA A 43 5.07 -4.93 -13.02
C ALA A 43 4.21 -5.85 -13.90
N GLY A 44 4.67 -6.17 -15.11
CA GLY A 44 4.00 -7.03 -16.11
C GLY A 44 3.79 -8.50 -15.70
N GLY A 45 3.87 -8.81 -14.40
CA GLY A 45 3.71 -10.15 -13.85
C GLY A 45 3.79 -10.25 -12.33
N GLU A 46 3.83 -9.13 -11.58
CA GLU A 46 3.96 -9.17 -10.12
C GLU A 46 2.63 -8.86 -9.42
N ARG A 47 2.43 -9.52 -8.26
CA ARG A 47 1.34 -9.18 -7.35
C ARG A 47 1.47 -7.73 -6.91
N ARG A 48 0.35 -7.02 -6.82
CA ARG A 48 0.30 -5.63 -6.33
C ARG A 48 -0.65 -5.52 -5.16
N TYR A 49 -0.45 -4.51 -4.33
CA TYR A 49 -1.32 -4.26 -3.19
C TYR A 49 -2.14 -3.01 -3.40
N VAL A 50 -3.42 -3.10 -3.04
CA VAL A 50 -4.30 -1.95 -2.93
C VAL A 50 -4.19 -1.45 -1.50
N LEU A 51 -3.66 -0.24 -1.35
CA LEU A 51 -3.41 0.40 -0.08
C LEU A 51 -4.24 1.66 0.06
N GLN A 52 -4.63 1.97 1.29
CA GLN A 52 -5.27 3.24 1.64
C GLN A 52 -4.43 3.91 2.72
N PHE A 53 -3.83 5.04 2.38
CA PHE A 53 -3.08 5.88 3.32
C PHE A 53 -4.03 6.57 4.30
N GLU A 54 -3.57 6.82 5.52
CA GLU A 54 -4.45 7.35 6.60
C GLU A 54 -4.99 8.75 6.32
N ASP A 55 -4.28 9.57 5.54
CA ASP A 55 -4.58 11.00 5.33
C ASP A 55 -4.90 11.33 3.87
N ASP A 56 -5.31 10.34 3.07
CA ASP A 56 -5.50 10.53 1.63
C ASP A 56 -6.95 10.39 1.18
N ASN A 57 -7.88 10.90 2.01
CA ASN A 57 -9.32 10.98 1.72
C ASN A 57 -9.97 9.68 1.22
N GLY A 58 -9.40 8.53 1.60
CA GLY A 58 -9.88 7.22 1.21
C GLY A 58 -9.46 6.76 -0.19
N ILE A 59 -8.57 7.46 -0.88
CA ILE A 59 -8.03 7.08 -2.18
C ILE A 59 -7.27 5.75 -2.05
N GLU A 60 -7.56 4.84 -2.98
CA GLU A 60 -6.88 3.55 -3.09
C GLU A 60 -5.69 3.67 -4.03
N HIS A 61 -4.54 3.18 -3.57
CA HIS A 61 -3.26 3.24 -4.26
C HIS A 61 -2.75 1.85 -4.59
N LEU A 62 -2.30 1.67 -5.82
CA LEU A 62 -1.73 0.42 -6.28
C LEU A 62 -0.20 0.47 -6.13
N VAL A 63 0.32 -0.21 -5.10
CA VAL A 63 1.73 -0.14 -4.71
C VAL A 63 2.42 -1.50 -4.93
N SER A 64 3.67 -1.46 -5.39
CA SER A 64 4.50 -2.66 -5.55
C SER A 64 4.92 -3.25 -4.19
N PRO A 65 4.98 -4.58 -4.03
CA PRO A 65 5.46 -5.23 -2.81
C PRO A 65 6.82 -4.72 -2.33
N SER A 66 7.73 -4.33 -3.24
CA SER A 66 9.06 -3.84 -2.89
C SER A 66 9.08 -2.48 -2.19
N LEU A 67 7.95 -1.77 -2.24
CA LEU A 67 7.76 -0.44 -1.63
C LEU A 67 6.85 -0.50 -0.41
N ILE A 68 6.68 -1.69 0.16
CA ILE A 68 5.89 -1.95 1.35
C ILE A 68 6.80 -2.57 2.41
N LEU A 69 6.81 -1.96 3.59
CA LEU A 69 7.58 -2.40 4.74
C LEU A 69 6.62 -2.86 5.84
N ASP A 70 7.04 -3.89 6.57
CA ASP A 70 6.37 -4.25 7.81
C ASP A 70 6.59 -3.13 8.85
N PRO A 71 5.56 -2.78 9.63
CA PRO A 71 5.69 -1.78 10.66
C PRO A 71 6.58 -2.29 11.80
N PRO A 72 7.25 -1.40 12.56
CA PRO A 72 7.99 -1.79 13.77
C PRO A 72 7.11 -2.58 14.76
N ALA A 73 7.72 -3.51 15.51
CA ALA A 73 6.99 -4.43 16.40
C ALA A 73 6.13 -3.75 17.49
N ASN A 74 6.44 -2.50 17.83
CA ASN A 74 5.73 -1.66 18.80
C ASN A 74 4.86 -0.56 18.15
N TRP A 75 4.69 -0.59 16.84
CA TRP A 75 3.97 0.43 16.09
C TRP A 75 2.46 0.37 16.37
N GLY A 76 1.92 1.43 16.98
CA GLY A 76 0.51 1.50 17.39
C GLY A 76 0.24 1.07 18.83
N VAL A 77 1.26 0.64 19.59
CA VAL A 77 1.16 0.55 21.04
C VAL A 77 1.28 1.96 21.60
N LYS A 78 0.15 2.60 21.92
CA LYS A 78 0.16 3.76 22.82
C LYS A 78 0.64 3.26 24.17
N THR A 79 1.93 3.41 24.47
CA THR A 79 2.41 3.38 25.86
C THR A 79 1.62 4.44 26.61
N ARG A 80 0.70 3.98 27.47
CA ARG A 80 -0.09 4.82 28.36
C ARG A 80 0.80 5.44 29.43
#